data_AF-A0A3M6W0A9-F1
#
_entry.id   AF-A0A3M6W0A9-F1
#
_cell.length_a   1.000
_cell.length_b   1.000
_cell.length_c   1.000
_cell.angle_alpha   90.00
_cell.angle_beta   90.00
_cell.angle_gamma   90.00
#
_symmetry.space_group_name_H-M   'P 1'
#
loop_
_entity.id
_entity.type
_entity.pdbx_description
1 polymer ?
#
loop_
_entity_poly.entity_id
_entity_poly.type
_entity_poly.pdbx_seq_one_letter_code
_entity_poly.pdbx_strand_id
1 'polypeptide(L)'
;MLHMRQPKETHPNTFPQLAHLGQTASMADENIYDEIEIEDMTWDPTMQIYHYPCPCGDRFEISIDDLRDEETDIAVCPSCSLQIRVIYEVDDLPKPESEQKQEEVKKSVETQAQQPVAAAA
;
A
#
# COMPACT_ATOMS: atom_id res chain seq x y z
N MET A 1 -39.67 -42.38 47.34
CA MET A 1 -39.54 -41.16 46.51
C MET A 1 -38.69 -41.49 45.29
N LEU A 2 -39.34 -41.77 44.17
CA LEU A 2 -38.75 -42.20 42.90
C LEU A 2 -38.00 -41.03 42.22
N HIS A 3 -36.70 -41.19 41.97
CA HIS A 3 -35.97 -40.36 41.01
C HIS A 3 -36.15 -40.97 39.61
N MET A 4 -37.16 -40.50 38.89
CA MET A 4 -37.39 -40.87 37.49
C MET A 4 -36.41 -40.12 36.59
N ARG A 5 -35.66 -40.92 35.82
CA ARG A 5 -34.77 -40.55 34.72
C ARG A 5 -35.55 -39.80 33.63
N GLN A 6 -34.99 -38.72 33.10
CA GLN A 6 -35.44 -38.12 31.83
C GLN A 6 -34.78 -38.84 30.64
N PRO A 7 -35.54 -39.42 29.69
CA PRO A 7 -35.01 -39.80 28.40
C PRO A 7 -35.37 -38.76 27.32
N LYS A 8 -34.32 -38.07 26.87
CA LYS A 8 -33.97 -37.75 25.48
C LYS A 8 -35.14 -37.58 24.49
N GLU A 9 -35.47 -36.32 24.25
CA GLU A 9 -36.34 -35.78 23.20
C GLU A 9 -35.98 -36.37 21.82
N THR A 10 -36.95 -36.99 21.16
CA THR A 10 -36.80 -37.56 19.81
C THR A 10 -37.71 -36.88 18.78
N HIS A 11 -37.07 -36.15 17.85
CA HIS A 11 -37.39 -35.95 16.42
C HIS A 11 -38.65 -35.11 16.05
N PRO A 12 -38.72 -34.40 14.89
CA PRO A 12 -38.04 -34.72 13.62
C PRO A 12 -37.46 -33.54 12.79
N ASN A 13 -36.67 -33.92 11.78
CA ASN A 13 -36.25 -33.13 10.63
C ASN A 13 -37.35 -32.20 10.10
N THR A 14 -37.09 -30.90 10.14
CA THR A 14 -37.68 -29.91 9.24
C THR A 14 -36.52 -29.16 8.58
N PHE A 15 -36.05 -29.72 7.48
CA PHE A 15 -35.13 -29.07 6.56
C PHE A 15 -35.96 -28.56 5.38
N PRO A 16 -36.17 -27.24 5.28
CA PRO A 16 -36.34 -26.61 4.00
C PRO A 16 -35.26 -25.53 3.84
N GLN A 17 -34.32 -25.83 2.96
CA GLN A 17 -33.87 -24.95 1.88
C GLN A 17 -33.57 -23.48 2.22
N LEU A 18 -32.30 -23.20 2.50
CA LEU A 18 -31.66 -21.95 2.06
C LEU A 18 -30.24 -22.29 1.58
N ALA A 19 -30.15 -22.90 0.41
CA ALA A 19 -29.49 -22.27 -0.74
C ALA A 19 -29.20 -20.77 -0.53
N HIS A 20 -28.10 -20.47 0.15
CA HIS A 20 -27.31 -19.27 -0.15
C HIS A 20 -25.91 -19.71 -0.58
N LEU A 21 -25.86 -20.39 -1.74
CA LEU A 21 -24.75 -20.14 -2.64
C LEU A 21 -24.92 -18.69 -3.12
N GLY A 22 -24.08 -17.79 -2.62
CA GLY A 22 -23.97 -16.44 -3.17
C GLY A 22 -23.74 -15.37 -2.11
N GLN A 23 -22.47 -15.09 -1.82
CA GLN A 23 -21.98 -13.71 -1.68
C GLN A 23 -20.45 -13.69 -1.89
N THR A 24 -20.10 -13.47 -3.16
CA THR A 24 -18.98 -12.65 -3.64
C THR A 24 -17.58 -12.90 -3.06
N ALA A 25 -16.79 -13.65 -3.83
CA ALA A 25 -15.35 -13.43 -3.91
C ALA A 25 -15.10 -12.02 -4.49
N SER A 26 -14.99 -11.01 -3.61
CA SER A 26 -14.44 -9.67 -3.86
C SER A 26 -14.69 -8.77 -2.63
N MET A 27 -13.97 -9.00 -1.53
CA MET A 27 -13.94 -8.14 -0.33
C MET A 27 -12.49 -7.99 0.18
N ALA A 28 -11.54 -7.83 -0.74
CA ALA A 28 -10.13 -7.60 -0.41
C ALA A 28 -9.71 -6.13 -0.55
N ASP A 29 -10.68 -5.22 -0.72
CA ASP A 29 -10.46 -3.78 -0.94
C ASP A 29 -11.33 -2.97 0.04
N GLU A 30 -11.29 -3.31 1.34
CA GLU A 30 -12.00 -2.55 2.39
C GLU A 30 -11.09 -2.23 3.59
N ASN A 31 -9.76 -2.33 3.43
CA ASN A 31 -8.81 -2.02 4.51
C ASN A 31 -7.77 -0.95 4.18
N ILE A 32 -7.90 -0.26 3.04
CA ILE A 32 -7.05 0.89 2.73
C ILE A 32 -7.63 2.13 3.41
N TYR A 33 -6.83 2.77 4.25
CA TYR A 33 -7.20 3.95 5.01
C TYR A 33 -7.11 5.23 4.17
N ASP A 34 -6.05 5.37 3.40
CA ASP A 34 -5.81 6.52 2.51
C ASP A 34 -4.85 6.14 1.38
N GLU A 35 -4.79 6.99 0.37
CA GLU A 35 -3.87 6.90 -0.77
C GLU A 35 -2.86 8.05 -0.67
N ILE A 36 -1.58 7.73 -0.52
CA ILE A 36 -0.51 8.71 -0.27
C ILE A 36 0.51 8.62 -1.39
N GLU A 37 0.93 9.77 -1.91
CA GLU A 37 1.97 9.84 -2.92
C GLU A 37 3.35 9.58 -2.28
N ILE A 38 4.20 8.85 -3.01
CA ILE A 38 5.55 8.53 -2.55
C ILE A 38 6.41 9.78 -2.26
N GLU A 39 6.10 10.91 -2.91
CA GLU A 39 6.73 12.22 -2.68
C GLU A 39 6.47 12.80 -1.27
N ASP A 40 5.37 12.40 -0.61
CA ASP A 40 5.02 12.82 0.76
C ASP A 40 5.64 11.90 1.83
N MET A 41 6.22 10.77 1.41
CA MET A 41 6.89 9.82 2.29
C MET A 41 8.36 10.19 2.51
N THR A 42 8.89 9.82 3.68
CA THR A 42 10.31 10.00 3.96
C THR A 42 11.10 8.77 3.52
N TRP A 43 12.04 8.95 2.59
CA TRP A 43 12.95 7.91 2.13
C TRP A 43 14.12 7.68 3.09
N ASP A 44 14.35 6.43 3.50
CA ASP A 44 15.57 6.02 4.20
C ASP A 44 16.50 5.21 3.27
N PRO A 45 17.64 5.77 2.82
CA PRO A 45 18.54 5.09 1.90
C PRO A 45 19.33 3.95 2.54
N THR A 46 19.38 3.87 3.88
CA THR A 46 20.14 2.82 4.59
C THR A 46 19.35 1.52 4.61
N MET A 47 18.06 1.63 4.89
CA MET A 47 17.14 0.49 4.95
C MET A 47 16.38 0.28 3.64
N GLN A 48 16.43 1.24 2.73
CA GLN A 48 15.69 1.25 1.47
C GLN A 48 14.17 1.14 1.67
N ILE A 49 13.67 1.86 2.68
CA ILE A 49 12.25 1.90 3.04
C ILE A 49 11.72 3.34 3.02
N TYR A 50 10.45 3.48 2.66
CA TYR A 50 9.68 4.71 2.81
C TYR A 50 8.87 4.65 4.11
N HIS A 51 8.85 5.77 4.84
CA HIS A 51 8.08 5.87 6.06
C HIS A 51 7.23 7.12 6.15
N TYR A 52 6.05 6.98 6.75
CA TYR A 52 5.05 8.05 6.88
C TYR A 52 4.50 8.13 8.31
N PRO A 53 4.34 9.33 8.91
CA PRO A 53 3.78 9.47 10.25
C PRO A 53 2.31 9.00 10.30
N CYS A 54 2.03 7.99 11.10
CA CYS A 54 0.68 7.47 11.29
C CYS A 54 -0.05 8.27 12.39
N PRO A 55 -1.34 8.62 12.23
CA PRO A 55 -2.11 9.37 13.23
C PRO A 55 -2.26 8.66 14.58
N CYS A 56 -1.92 7.38 14.68
CA CYS A 56 -1.94 6.64 15.93
C CYS A 56 -0.66 6.80 16.77
N GLY A 57 0.38 7.46 16.25
CA GLY A 57 1.63 7.75 16.96
C GLY A 57 2.85 6.93 16.52
N ASP A 58 2.66 5.96 15.62
CA ASP A 58 3.72 5.18 14.97
C ASP A 58 3.95 5.62 13.53
N ARG A 59 4.67 4.81 12.74
CA ARG A 59 4.99 5.10 11.33
C ARG A 59 4.51 3.94 10.46
N PHE A 60 4.07 4.27 9.24
CA PHE A 60 3.95 3.28 8.17
C PHE A 60 5.34 3.01 7.61
N GLU A 61 5.58 1.78 7.17
CA GLU A 61 6.82 1.36 6.53
C GLU A 61 6.52 0.50 5.29
N ILE A 62 7.26 0.74 4.21
CA ILE A 62 7.21 -0.05 2.96
C ILE A 62 8.58 -0.06 2.29
N SER A 63 9.00 -1.20 1.75
CA SER A 63 10.26 -1.34 1.03
C SER A 63 10.15 -0.92 -0.43
N ILE A 64 11.22 -0.32 -0.97
CA ILE A 64 11.27 0.01 -2.39
C ILE A 64 11.18 -1.21 -3.32
N ASP A 65 11.65 -2.36 -2.86
CA ASP A 65 11.61 -3.59 -3.66
C ASP A 65 10.17 -4.03 -3.92
N ASP A 66 9.31 -3.85 -2.92
CA ASP A 66 7.87 -4.13 -2.94
C ASP A 66 7.14 -3.18 -3.89
N LEU A 67 7.51 -1.89 -3.84
CA LEU A 67 7.03 -0.86 -4.76
C LEU A 67 7.47 -1.10 -6.20
N ARG A 68 8.57 -1.83 -6.45
CA ARG A 68 9.03 -2.13 -7.81
C ARG A 68 8.32 -3.31 -8.45
N ASP A 69 7.80 -4.23 -7.65
CA ASP A 69 7.10 -5.42 -8.15
C ASP A 69 5.67 -5.10 -8.61
N GLU A 70 5.16 -3.91 -8.27
CA GLU A 70 3.77 -3.46 -8.52
C GLU A 70 2.68 -4.37 -7.92
N GLU A 71 3.07 -5.45 -7.23
CA GLU A 71 2.17 -6.40 -6.57
C GLU A 71 1.79 -5.95 -5.16
N THR A 72 2.66 -5.17 -4.50
CA THR A 72 2.44 -4.75 -3.11
C THR A 72 2.79 -3.27 -2.91
N ASP A 73 1.82 -2.41 -3.24
CA ASP A 73 1.85 -0.95 -3.01
C ASP A 73 1.26 -0.55 -1.64
N ILE A 74 1.20 -1.48 -0.68
CA ILE A 74 0.48 -1.29 0.58
C ILE A 74 1.45 -1.12 1.76
N ALA A 75 1.55 0.10 2.29
CA ALA A 75 2.33 0.35 3.49
C ALA A 75 1.52 0.03 4.75
N VAL A 76 2.12 -0.74 5.66
CA VAL A 76 1.45 -1.26 6.85
C VAL A 76 2.03 -0.62 8.10
N CYS A 77 1.15 -0.23 9.04
CA CYS A 77 1.59 0.26 10.35
C CYS A 77 1.58 -0.90 11.38
N PRO A 78 2.72 -1.22 12.03
CA PRO A 78 2.83 -2.35 12.96
C PRO A 78 1.97 -2.20 14.22
N SER A 79 1.61 -0.97 14.60
CA SER A 79 0.84 -0.70 15.82
C SER A 79 -0.67 -0.66 15.61
N CYS A 80 -1.11 -0.32 14.40
CA CYS A 80 -2.50 0.06 14.16
C CYS A 80 -3.20 -0.86 13.16
N SER A 81 -2.47 -1.79 12.53
CA SER A 81 -2.94 -2.67 11.45
C SER A 81 -3.60 -1.93 10.29
N LEU A 82 -3.47 -0.60 10.26
CA LEU A 82 -3.91 0.24 9.16
C LEU A 82 -2.97 0.01 7.99
N GLN A 83 -3.57 0.08 6.81
CA GLN A 83 -2.90 -0.07 5.54
C GLN A 83 -3.18 1.19 4.72
N ILE A 84 -2.17 1.74 4.08
CA ILE A 84 -2.31 2.86 3.14
C ILE A 84 -1.79 2.42 1.78
N ARG A 85 -2.41 2.92 0.71
CA ARG A 85 -1.95 2.68 -0.66
C ARG A 85 -0.92 3.75 -1.02
N VAL A 86 0.23 3.33 -1.49
CA VAL A 86 1.29 4.23 -1.95
C VAL A 86 1.16 4.38 -3.46
N ILE A 87 0.87 5.60 -3.90
CA ILE A 87 0.86 5.96 -5.32
C ILE A 87 2.29 6.36 -5.71
N TYR A 88 2.86 5.67 -6.69
CA TYR A 88 4.20 5.97 -7.21
C TYR A 88 4.19 5.93 -8.74
N GLU A 89 5.14 6.66 -9.34
CA GLU A 89 5.49 6.49 -10.74
C GLU A 89 6.84 5.78 -10.84
N VAL A 90 7.02 4.96 -11.87
CA VAL A 90 8.27 4.23 -12.13
C VAL A 90 9.49 5.14 -12.32
N ASP A 91 9.28 6.42 -12.61
CA ASP A 91 10.32 7.44 -12.76
C ASP A 91 10.80 8.00 -11.41
N ASP A 92 9.98 7.91 -10.35
CA ASP A 92 10.28 8.44 -9.01
C ASP A 92 11.11 7.46 -8.16
N LEU A 93 11.00 6.16 -8.43
CA LEU A 93 11.73 5.14 -7.70
C LEU A 93 13.24 5.18 -8.05
N PRO A 94 14.15 5.30 -7.06
CA PRO A 94 15.57 5.25 -7.33
C PRO A 94 15.93 3.90 -7.94
N LYS A 95 16.48 3.91 -9.16
CA LYS A 95 16.81 2.72 -9.93
C LYS A 95 17.88 1.87 -9.23
N PRO A 96 17.76 0.53 -9.24
CA PRO A 96 18.85 -0.30 -8.74
C PRO A 96 20.09 -0.06 -9.60
N GLU A 97 21.25 -0.06 -8.96
CA GLU A 97 22.56 0.18 -9.59
C GLU A 97 22.83 -0.71 -10.83
N SER A 98 22.09 -1.81 -10.97
CA SER A 98 22.09 -2.75 -12.09
C SER A 98 21.66 -2.15 -13.45
N GLU A 99 20.94 -1.02 -13.48
CA GLU A 99 20.41 -0.42 -14.73
C GLU A 99 20.74 1.08 -14.86
N GLN A 100 21.79 1.56 -14.19
CA GLN A 100 22.20 2.97 -14.21
C GLN A 100 22.77 3.50 -15.54
N LYS A 101 22.73 2.74 -16.64
CA LYS A 101 23.43 3.14 -17.88
C LYS A 101 22.61 3.99 -18.86
N GLN A 102 21.33 4.26 -18.62
CA GLN A 102 20.47 4.80 -19.68
C GLN A 102 19.45 5.86 -19.22
N GLU A 103 19.77 6.79 -18.31
CA GLU A 103 18.85 7.94 -18.15
C GLU A 103 19.46 9.28 -17.74
N GLU A 104 20.72 9.32 -17.31
CA GLU A 104 21.40 10.59 -17.03
C GLU A 104 21.69 11.44 -18.28
N VAL A 105 21.45 10.91 -19.49
CA VAL A 105 21.76 11.60 -20.76
C VAL A 105 20.76 12.71 -21.12
N LYS A 106 19.55 12.75 -20.54
CA LYS A 106 18.48 13.63 -21.07
C LYS A 106 18.36 15.01 -20.40
N LYS A 107 18.90 15.23 -19.20
CA LYS A 107 18.76 16.53 -18.49
C LYS A 107 19.84 17.57 -18.83
N SER A 108 20.80 17.22 -19.68
CA SER A 108 21.92 18.09 -20.05
C SER A 108 21.80 18.68 -21.47
N VAL A 109 20.60 18.90 -22.00
CA VAL A 109 20.41 19.72 -23.21
C VAL A 109 19.17 20.62 -23.05
N GLU A 110 19.23 21.57 -22.15
CA GLU A 110 18.52 22.85 -22.31
C GLU A 110 19.36 23.99 -21.71
N THR A 111 20.56 24.15 -22.27
CA THR A 111 21.35 25.39 -22.14
C THR A 111 21.24 26.15 -23.45
N GLN A 112 20.31 27.10 -23.52
CA GLN A 112 20.41 28.40 -24.23
C GLN A 112 19.03 28.91 -24.61
N ALA A 113 18.61 30.02 -24.00
CA ALA A 113 18.55 31.31 -24.69
C ALA A 113 17.64 32.26 -23.92
N GLN A 114 18.19 33.44 -23.61
CA GLN A 114 17.57 34.78 -23.56
C GLN A 114 18.03 35.53 -22.30
N GLN A 115 18.69 36.69 -22.32
CA GLN A 115 19.12 37.62 -23.36
C GLN A 115 20.19 38.56 -22.74
N PRO A 116 21.02 39.23 -23.56
CA PRO A 116 21.97 40.25 -23.13
C PRO A 116 21.30 41.63 -23.10
N VAL A 117 21.31 42.34 -21.97
CA VAL A 117 21.09 43.80 -21.92
C VAL A 117 22.10 44.35 -20.91
N ALA A 118 23.18 44.99 -21.35
CA ALA A 118 23.29 46.40 -21.69
C ALA A 118 23.47 47.32 -20.46
N ALA A 119 24.29 48.36 -20.67
CA ALA A 119 24.51 49.58 -19.86
C ALA A 119 25.49 49.43 -18.68
N ALA A 120 26.71 49.99 -18.74
CA ALA A 120 27.11 51.41 -18.80
C ALA A 120 27.16 52.07 -17.41
N ALA A 121 28.38 52.43 -16.98
CA ALA A 121 28.79 53.74 -16.44
C ALA A 121 30.15 53.61 -15.73
#